data_AF-A0A4Y1ZC34-F1
#
_entry.id   AF-A0A4Y1ZC34-F1
#
_cell.length_a   1.000
_cell.length_b   1.000
_cell.length_c   1.000
_cell.angle_alpha   90.00
_cell.angle_beta   90.00
_cell.angle_gamma   90.00
#
_symmetry.space_group_name_H-M   'P 1'
#
loop_
_entity.id
_entity.type
_entity.pdbx_description
1 polymer ?
#
loop_
_entity_poly.entity_id
_entity_poly.type
_entity_poly.pdbx_seq_one_letter_code
_entity_poly.pdbx_strand_id
1 'polypeptide(L)'
;MEGLILLWMFAFGIMFFTKISFRTYFRGLRPLFWLILFTVCLQILFTSGGTLYWRFGPIKLSSFGIVQALFIFTRFVTIIFVTTAVTLTTKPMDLTDGLHALLRPLRLFHLPVDEWSMMLSIALRFIPNLLDETQRVMDAQSARGAVFGEGSLFQQMKALVPIFLPLFAGSLARGEELANVMDVRGYRSELPRSSFRRLKWTFGDTCCLLIMCLLIVALAAFNLNG
;
A
#
# COMPACT_ATOMS: atom_id res chain seq x y z
N MET A 1 -11.75 25.28 -2.29
CA MET A 1 -10.52 25.23 -1.46
C MET A 1 -10.80 24.68 -0.06
N GLU A 2 -12.00 24.86 0.49
CA GLU A 2 -12.36 24.49 1.85
C GLU A 2 -12.23 22.98 2.15
N GLY A 3 -12.59 22.10 1.21
CA GLY A 3 -12.41 20.65 1.37
C GLY A 3 -10.95 20.20 1.52
N LEU A 4 -9.98 20.94 0.97
CA LEU A 4 -8.56 20.63 1.19
C LEU A 4 -8.13 20.92 2.63
N ILE A 5 -8.58 22.05 3.18
CA ILE A 5 -8.24 22.44 4.55
C ILE A 5 -8.68 21.36 5.53
N LEU A 6 -9.88 20.81 5.31
CA LEU A 6 -10.44 19.74 6.12
C LEU A 6 -9.60 18.44 6.03
N LEU A 7 -9.16 18.07 4.83
CA LEU A 7 -8.25 16.92 4.64
C LEU A 7 -6.88 17.12 5.31
N TRP A 8 -6.33 18.33 5.24
CA TRP A 8 -5.07 18.66 5.92
C TRP A 8 -5.20 18.63 7.44
N MET A 9 -6.27 19.21 8.00
CA MET A 9 -6.54 19.14 9.44
C MET A 9 -6.64 17.68 9.90
N PHE A 10 -7.31 16.84 9.13
CA PHE A 10 -7.40 15.41 9.42
C PHE A 10 -6.04 14.71 9.35
N ALA A 11 -5.26 14.95 8.29
CA ALA A 11 -3.92 14.39 8.15
C ALA A 11 -2.98 14.83 9.29
N PHE A 12 -3.02 16.11 9.67
CA PHE A 12 -2.29 16.62 10.84
C PHE A 12 -2.77 16.01 12.15
N GLY A 13 -4.08 15.79 12.31
CA GLY A 13 -4.64 15.05 13.44
C GLY A 13 -4.05 13.65 13.54
N ILE A 14 -4.04 12.88 12.43
CA ILE A 14 -3.43 11.55 12.39
C ILE A 14 -1.95 11.62 12.78
N MET A 15 -1.18 12.57 12.23
CA MET A 15 0.24 12.73 12.55
C MET A 15 0.47 12.99 14.04
N PHE A 16 -0.40 13.80 14.67
CA PHE A 16 -0.33 14.09 16.09
C PHE A 16 -0.64 12.86 16.95
N PHE A 17 -1.70 12.10 16.62
CA PHE A 17 -2.10 10.91 17.37
C PHE A 17 -1.12 9.74 17.22
N THR A 18 -0.49 9.59 16.04
CA THR A 18 0.43 8.48 15.75
C THR A 18 1.82 8.66 16.35
N LYS A 19 2.19 9.86 16.83
CA LYS A 19 3.50 10.19 17.42
C LYS A 19 4.71 9.82 16.53
N ILE A 20 4.50 9.71 15.22
CA ILE A 20 5.55 9.41 14.26
C ILE A 20 6.36 10.69 13.99
N SER A 21 7.69 10.56 13.93
CA SER A 21 8.54 11.72 13.64
C SER A 21 8.22 12.32 12.27
N PHE A 22 8.14 13.64 12.18
CA PHE A 22 7.86 14.36 10.94
C PHE A 22 8.85 14.00 9.82
N ARG A 23 10.10 13.72 10.18
CA ARG A 23 11.16 13.28 9.24
C ARG A 23 10.79 12.00 8.48
N THR A 24 10.02 11.11 9.09
CA THR A 24 9.58 9.86 8.43
C THR A 24 8.59 10.14 7.31
N TYR A 25 7.67 11.09 7.50
CA TYR A 25 6.73 11.52 6.46
C TYR A 25 7.45 12.15 5.27
N PHE A 26 8.46 12.99 5.51
CA PHE A 26 9.28 13.56 4.42
C PHE A 26 10.12 12.51 3.69
N ARG A 27 10.55 11.45 4.39
CA ARG A 27 11.22 10.32 3.74
C ARG A 27 10.29 9.59 2.77
N GLY A 28 8.99 9.52 3.07
CA GLY A 28 7.96 8.98 2.18
C GLY A 28 7.77 9.80 0.89
N LEU A 29 8.03 11.11 0.93
CA LEU A 29 7.97 11.97 -0.26
C LEU A 29 9.16 11.76 -1.22
N ARG A 30 10.31 11.30 -0.71
CA ARG A 30 11.57 11.20 -1.47
C ARG A 30 11.46 10.45 -2.81
N PRO A 31 10.86 9.23 -2.89
CA PRO A 31 10.77 8.50 -4.17
C PRO A 31 9.82 9.17 -5.18
N LEU A 32 8.81 9.91 -4.71
CA LEU A 32 7.79 10.52 -5.55
C LEU A 32 8.03 12.01 -5.82
N PHE A 33 9.07 12.61 -5.23
CA PHE A 33 9.36 14.04 -5.34
C PHE A 33 9.48 14.50 -6.80
N TRP A 34 10.21 13.73 -7.62
CA TRP A 34 10.36 14.04 -9.04
C TRP A 34 9.04 14.00 -9.81
N LEU A 35 8.19 13.02 -9.50
CA LEU A 35 6.86 12.89 -10.12
C LEU A 35 5.93 14.05 -9.71
N ILE A 36 5.94 14.42 -8.43
CA ILE A 36 5.16 15.55 -7.92
C ILE A 36 5.62 16.86 -8.56
N LEU A 37 6.94 17.10 -8.58
CA LEU A 37 7.51 18.30 -9.21
C LEU A 37 7.14 18.37 -10.69
N PHE A 38 7.29 17.25 -11.41
CA PHE A 38 6.96 17.16 -12.82
C PHE A 38 5.48 17.46 -13.09
N THR A 39 4.57 16.83 -12.34
CA THR A 39 3.11 17.04 -12.51
C THR A 39 2.69 18.46 -12.16
N VAL A 40 3.23 19.05 -11.10
CA VAL A 40 2.96 20.45 -10.73
C VAL A 40 3.48 21.41 -11.80
N CYS A 41 4.70 21.20 -12.30
CA CYS A 41 5.25 22.00 -13.40
C CYS A 41 4.39 21.89 -14.67
N LEU A 42 3.98 20.68 -15.07
CA LEU A 42 3.09 20.51 -16.21
C LEU A 42 1.76 21.23 -15.99
N GLN A 43 1.18 21.15 -14.80
CA GLN A 43 -0.07 21.84 -14.51
C GLN A 43 0.08 23.36 -14.64
N ILE A 44 1.17 23.94 -14.13
CA ILE A 44 1.44 25.39 -14.23
C ILE A 44 1.62 25.83 -15.69
N LEU A 45 2.32 25.03 -16.50
CA LEU A 45 2.72 25.41 -17.86
C LEU A 45 1.62 25.17 -18.91
N PHE A 46 0.84 24.09 -18.76
CA PHE A 46 -0.11 23.61 -19.77
C PHE A 46 -1.58 23.80 -19.39
N THR A 47 -1.90 24.15 -18.14
CA THR A 47 -3.28 24.44 -17.75
C THR A 47 -3.60 25.91 -18.00
N SER A 48 -4.55 26.16 -18.89
CA SER A 48 -5.02 27.50 -19.21
C SER A 48 -6.44 27.73 -18.70
N GLY A 49 -6.63 28.73 -17.83
CA GLY A 49 -7.93 29.21 -17.40
C GLY A 49 -7.83 30.51 -16.57
N GLY A 50 -8.86 31.35 -16.60
CA GLY A 50 -8.89 32.60 -15.83
C GLY A 50 -7.97 33.72 -16.37
N THR A 51 -7.46 34.56 -15.47
CA THR A 51 -6.56 35.68 -15.80
C THR A 51 -5.17 35.17 -16.24
N LEU A 52 -4.72 35.60 -17.42
CA LEU A 52 -3.38 35.31 -17.92
C LEU A 52 -2.38 36.34 -17.38
N TYR A 53 -1.35 35.88 -16.69
CA TYR A 53 -0.26 36.74 -16.22
C TYR A 53 0.87 36.84 -17.24
N TRP A 54 1.19 35.73 -17.91
CA TRP A 54 2.26 35.66 -18.89
C TRP A 54 1.93 34.65 -19.98
N ARG A 55 2.11 35.04 -21.24
CA ARG A 55 2.05 34.17 -22.41
C ARG A 55 3.38 34.18 -23.13
N PHE A 56 4.02 33.02 -23.27
CA PHE A 56 5.18 32.85 -24.13
C PHE A 56 5.04 31.52 -24.90
N GLY A 57 4.56 31.59 -26.14
CA GLY A 57 4.31 30.39 -26.97
C GLY A 57 3.23 29.45 -26.40
N PRO A 58 3.45 28.11 -26.36
CA PRO A 58 2.51 27.16 -25.77
C PRO A 58 2.45 27.24 -24.24
N ILE A 59 3.39 27.95 -23.60
CA ILE A 59 3.45 28.14 -22.16
C ILE A 59 2.58 29.34 -21.78
N LYS A 60 1.52 29.08 -21.01
CA LYS A 60 0.59 30.10 -20.52
C LYS A 60 0.52 30.02 -19.01
N LEU A 61 1.07 31.02 -18.33
CA LEU A 61 0.94 31.14 -16.89
C LEU A 61 -0.42 31.76 -16.57
N SER A 62 -1.34 30.91 -16.11
CA SER A 62 -2.71 31.29 -15.77
C SER A 62 -2.96 31.18 -14.26
N SER A 63 -3.78 32.07 -13.71
CA SER A 63 -4.19 31.99 -12.28
C SER A 63 -4.79 30.63 -11.95
N PHE A 64 -5.61 30.08 -12.84
CA PHE A 64 -6.20 28.76 -12.66
C PHE A 64 -5.17 27.63 -12.67
N GLY A 65 -4.16 27.70 -13.55
CA GLY A 65 -3.08 26.72 -13.61
C GLY A 65 -2.26 26.66 -12.32
N ILE A 66 -1.96 27.81 -11.71
CA ILE A 66 -1.27 27.87 -10.41
C ILE A 66 -2.13 27.25 -9.30
N VAL A 67 -3.41 27.62 -9.24
CA VAL A 67 -4.34 27.08 -8.24
C VAL A 67 -4.44 25.56 -8.40
N GLN A 68 -4.63 25.06 -9.62
CA GLN A 68 -4.76 23.62 -9.85
C GLN A 68 -3.46 22.85 -9.57
N ALA A 69 -2.31 23.44 -9.85
CA ALA A 69 -1.01 22.88 -9.48
C ALA A 69 -0.87 22.75 -7.96
N LEU A 70 -1.31 23.77 -7.21
CA LEU A 70 -1.35 23.73 -5.74
C LEU A 70 -2.34 22.65 -5.24
N PHE A 71 -3.50 22.48 -5.87
CA PHE A 71 -4.45 21.41 -5.56
C PHE A 71 -3.83 20.02 -5.76
N ILE A 72 -3.14 19.78 -6.86
CA ILE A 72 -2.50 18.50 -7.15
C ILE A 72 -1.34 18.25 -6.16
N PHE A 73 -0.51 19.25 -5.91
CA PHE A 73 0.58 19.18 -4.94
C PHE A 73 0.07 18.77 -3.55
N THR A 74 -0.90 19.52 -3.03
CA THR A 74 -1.47 19.27 -1.70
C THR A 74 -2.14 17.90 -1.62
N ARG A 75 -2.83 17.46 -2.67
CA ARG A 75 -3.45 16.14 -2.74
C ARG A 75 -2.42 15.00 -2.67
N PHE A 76 -1.34 15.10 -3.43
CA PHE A 76 -0.27 14.09 -3.38
C PHE A 76 0.37 14.01 -1.99
N VAL A 77 0.67 15.16 -1.38
CA VAL A 77 1.26 15.20 -0.04
C VAL A 77 0.33 14.54 0.99
N THR A 78 -0.96 14.87 0.98
CA THR A 78 -1.95 14.25 1.89
C THR A 78 -2.05 12.75 1.70
N ILE A 79 -2.12 12.26 0.45
CA ILE A 79 -2.16 10.81 0.16
C ILE A 79 -0.92 10.13 0.73
N ILE A 80 0.27 10.68 0.44
CA ILE A 80 1.53 10.09 0.90
C ILE A 80 1.61 10.08 2.43
N PHE A 81 1.13 11.13 3.09
CA PHE A 81 1.14 11.20 4.56
C PHE A 81 0.21 10.16 5.17
N VAL A 82 -1.02 10.03 4.69
CA VAL A 82 -1.97 9.04 5.20
C VAL A 82 -1.47 7.62 4.93
N THR A 83 -0.99 7.32 3.71
CA THR A 83 -0.43 6.01 3.38
C THR A 83 0.77 5.68 4.26
N THR A 84 1.70 6.63 4.46
CA THR A 84 2.87 6.44 5.33
C THR A 84 2.45 6.13 6.77
N ALA A 85 1.42 6.81 7.30
CA ALA A 85 0.89 6.50 8.62
C ALA A 85 0.40 5.05 8.69
N VAL A 86 -0.49 4.64 7.77
CA VAL A 86 -1.04 3.28 7.74
C VAL A 86 0.04 2.21 7.60
N THR A 87 1.03 2.41 6.72
CA THR A 87 2.13 1.47 6.50
C THR A 87 3.00 1.29 7.75
N LEU A 88 3.16 2.32 8.58
CA LEU A 88 4.04 2.27 9.75
C LEU A 88 3.32 1.88 11.04
N THR A 89 2.02 2.16 11.17
CA THR A 89 1.26 1.86 12.39
C THR A 89 0.66 0.47 12.40
N THR A 90 0.47 -0.15 11.23
CA THR A 90 -0.31 -1.38 11.09
C THR A 90 0.57 -2.54 10.63
N LYS A 91 0.54 -3.66 11.37
CA LYS A 91 1.30 -4.85 10.98
C LYS A 91 0.63 -5.52 9.78
N PRO A 92 1.38 -6.15 8.86
CA PRO A 92 0.81 -6.86 7.71
C PRO A 92 -0.22 -7.92 8.09
N MET A 93 0.03 -8.68 9.17
CA MET A 93 -0.90 -9.67 9.71
C MET A 93 -2.21 -9.06 10.24
N ASP A 94 -2.21 -7.79 10.64
CA ASP A 94 -3.42 -7.10 11.11
C ASP A 94 -4.26 -6.64 9.93
N LEU A 95 -3.61 -6.30 8.80
CA LEU A 95 -4.27 -6.01 7.54
C LEU A 95 -5.00 -7.23 6.99
N THR A 96 -4.45 -8.45 7.14
CA THR A 96 -5.13 -9.68 6.68
C THR A 96 -6.36 -9.98 7.51
N ASP A 97 -6.27 -9.84 8.82
CA ASP A 97 -7.41 -10.03 9.72
C ASP A 97 -8.51 -8.99 9.43
N GLY A 98 -8.11 -7.73 9.20
CA GLY A 98 -9.03 -6.66 8.79
C GLY A 98 -9.68 -6.92 7.43
N LEU A 99 -8.91 -7.38 6.45
CA LEU A 99 -9.42 -7.76 5.14
C LEU A 99 -10.42 -8.94 5.23
N HIS A 100 -10.13 -9.96 6.04
CA HIS A 100 -11.06 -11.05 6.31
C HIS A 100 -12.38 -10.56 6.89
N ALA A 101 -12.33 -9.64 7.86
CA ALA A 101 -13.53 -9.03 8.43
C ALA A 101 -14.34 -8.23 7.39
N LEU A 102 -13.67 -7.50 6.49
CA LEU A 102 -14.29 -6.76 5.40
C LEU A 102 -14.86 -7.65 4.29
N LEU A 103 -14.25 -8.81 4.04
CA LEU A 103 -14.71 -9.78 3.06
C LEU A 103 -15.80 -10.71 3.60
N ARG A 104 -15.99 -10.80 4.91
CA ARG A 104 -17.05 -11.61 5.53
C ARG A 104 -18.47 -11.45 4.92
N PRO A 105 -18.99 -10.25 4.60
CA PRO A 105 -20.30 -10.12 3.95
C PRO A 105 -20.36 -10.77 2.56
N LEU A 106 -19.23 -10.91 1.86
CA LEU A 106 -19.19 -11.57 0.56
C LEU A 106 -19.47 -13.08 0.65
N ARG A 107 -19.47 -13.66 1.87
CA ARG A 107 -19.90 -15.04 2.10
C ARG A 107 -21.35 -15.29 1.67
N LEU A 108 -22.21 -14.25 1.69
CA LEU A 108 -23.59 -14.38 1.19
C LEU A 108 -23.62 -14.71 -0.31
N PHE A 109 -22.59 -14.33 -1.07
CA PHE A 109 -22.43 -14.65 -2.48
C PHE A 109 -21.71 -15.99 -2.72
N HIS A 110 -21.63 -16.85 -1.70
CA HIS A 110 -20.96 -18.17 -1.76
C HIS A 110 -19.46 -18.10 -2.11
N LEU A 111 -18.81 -16.96 -1.81
CA LEU A 111 -17.39 -16.79 -2.03
C LEU A 111 -16.56 -17.43 -0.89
N PRO A 112 -15.42 -18.09 -1.20
CA PRO A 112 -14.58 -18.81 -0.23
C PRO A 112 -13.65 -17.85 0.55
N VAL A 113 -14.25 -17.03 1.41
CA VAL A 113 -13.56 -15.97 2.17
C VAL A 113 -12.56 -16.55 3.18
N ASP A 114 -12.89 -17.69 3.79
CA ASP A 114 -12.05 -18.32 4.80
C ASP A 114 -10.79 -18.95 4.18
N GLU A 115 -10.93 -19.53 2.98
CA GLU A 115 -9.82 -20.03 2.16
C GLU A 115 -8.88 -18.90 1.74
N TRP A 116 -9.41 -17.79 1.24
CA TRP A 116 -8.59 -16.63 0.84
C TRP A 116 -7.82 -16.05 2.03
N SER A 117 -8.47 -15.93 3.19
CA SER A 117 -7.82 -15.47 4.42
C SER A 117 -6.69 -16.41 4.86
N MET A 118 -6.92 -17.73 4.76
CA MET A 118 -5.88 -18.70 5.05
C MET A 118 -4.70 -18.57 4.08
N MET A 119 -4.96 -18.55 2.77
CA MET A 119 -3.92 -18.43 1.75
C MET A 119 -3.09 -17.16 1.94
N LEU A 120 -3.75 -16.04 2.23
CA LEU A 120 -3.07 -14.77 2.48
C LEU A 120 -2.24 -14.80 3.77
N SER A 121 -2.77 -15.39 4.85
CA SER A 121 -2.04 -15.54 6.12
C SER A 121 -0.80 -16.43 5.98
N ILE A 122 -0.92 -17.52 5.22
CA ILE A 122 0.19 -18.41 4.88
C ILE A 122 1.23 -17.67 4.03
N ALA A 123 0.80 -16.96 2.99
CA ALA A 123 1.67 -16.18 2.12
C ALA A 123 2.46 -15.14 2.91
N LEU A 124 1.80 -14.33 3.75
CA LEU A 124 2.48 -13.31 4.55
C LEU A 124 3.49 -13.91 5.54
N ARG A 125 3.19 -15.08 6.11
CA ARG A 125 4.12 -15.78 7.00
C ARG A 125 5.32 -16.36 6.23
N PHE A 126 5.14 -16.79 4.99
CA PHE A 126 6.21 -17.35 4.18
C PHE A 126 7.09 -16.31 3.50
N ILE A 127 6.60 -15.08 3.26
CA ILE A 127 7.41 -14.02 2.62
C ILE A 127 8.76 -13.81 3.32
N PRO A 128 8.84 -13.63 4.67
CA PRO A 128 10.13 -13.49 5.35
C PRO A 128 11.05 -14.70 5.13
N ASN A 129 10.54 -15.92 5.29
CA ASN A 129 11.32 -17.14 5.11
C ASN A 129 11.83 -17.30 3.67
N LEU A 130 11.01 -16.93 2.67
CA LEU A 130 11.38 -16.96 1.26
C LEU A 130 12.47 -15.94 0.95
N LEU A 131 12.43 -14.75 1.56
CA LEU A 131 13.50 -13.76 1.42
C LEU A 131 14.82 -14.28 2.00
N ASP A 132 14.79 -14.90 3.18
CA ASP A 132 15.98 -15.48 3.81
C ASP A 132 16.55 -16.67 3.02
N GLU A 133 15.69 -17.49 2.42
CA GLU A 133 16.12 -18.56 1.52
C GLU A 133 16.68 -18.00 0.21
N THR A 134 16.04 -16.98 -0.36
CA THR A 134 16.52 -16.30 -1.57
C THR A 134 17.93 -15.77 -1.35
N GLN A 135 18.18 -15.10 -0.22
CA GLN A 135 19.51 -14.60 0.12
C GLN A 135 20.52 -15.76 0.24
N ARG A 136 20.18 -16.84 0.94
CA ARG A 136 21.05 -18.03 1.05
C ARG A 136 21.38 -18.66 -0.29
N VAL A 137 20.39 -18.78 -1.18
CA VAL A 137 20.60 -19.31 -2.54
C VAL A 137 21.47 -18.37 -3.36
N MET A 138 21.23 -17.05 -3.28
CA MET A 138 22.07 -16.05 -3.94
C MET A 138 23.53 -16.10 -3.48
N ASP A 139 23.77 -16.21 -2.17
CA ASP A 139 25.12 -16.30 -1.60
C ASP A 139 25.82 -17.60 -2.04
N ALA A 140 25.10 -18.73 -2.06
CA ALA A 140 25.63 -20.00 -2.53
C ALA A 140 25.99 -20.00 -4.02
N GLN A 141 25.16 -19.36 -4.86
CA GLN A 141 25.46 -19.22 -6.29
C GLN A 141 26.62 -18.24 -6.53
N SER A 142 26.72 -17.17 -5.75
CA SER A 142 27.85 -16.24 -5.80
C SER A 142 29.16 -16.95 -5.47
N ALA A 143 29.16 -17.83 -4.46
CA ALA A 143 30.32 -18.66 -4.12
C ALA A 143 30.70 -19.67 -5.23
N ARG A 144 29.74 -20.04 -6.09
CA ARG A 144 29.96 -20.89 -7.28
C ARG A 144 30.37 -20.10 -8.53
N GLY A 145 30.64 -18.80 -8.39
CA GLY A 145 31.12 -17.94 -9.47
C GLY A 145 30.01 -17.27 -10.28
N ALA A 146 28.75 -17.30 -9.85
CA ALA A 146 27.70 -16.52 -10.48
C ALA A 146 27.88 -15.04 -10.12
N VAL A 147 28.00 -14.18 -11.14
CA VAL A 147 28.06 -12.72 -10.98
C VAL A 147 26.66 -12.14 -11.23
N PHE A 148 26.11 -11.47 -10.24
CA PHE A 148 24.79 -10.84 -10.30
C PHE A 148 24.93 -9.32 -10.47
N GLY A 149 24.10 -8.72 -11.31
CA GLY A 149 24.07 -7.27 -11.51
C GLY A 149 25.06 -6.72 -12.54
N GLU A 150 25.92 -7.56 -13.13
CA GLU A 150 26.82 -7.19 -14.22
C GLU A 150 26.40 -7.83 -15.55
N GLY A 151 26.79 -7.21 -16.67
CA GLY A 151 26.54 -7.72 -18.02
C GLY A 151 25.26 -7.23 -18.69
N SER A 152 24.92 -7.85 -19.84
CA SER A 152 23.71 -7.51 -20.60
C SER A 152 22.44 -8.01 -19.92
N LEU A 153 21.28 -7.38 -20.21
CA LEU A 153 19.97 -7.82 -19.67
C LEU A 153 19.72 -9.32 -19.88
N PHE A 154 20.15 -9.86 -21.02
CA PHE A 154 20.01 -11.29 -21.31
C PHE A 154 20.89 -12.17 -20.41
N GLN A 155 22.12 -11.75 -20.12
CA GLN A 155 23.00 -12.45 -19.19
C GLN A 155 22.43 -12.42 -17.77
N GLN A 156 21.88 -11.28 -17.34
CA GLN A 156 21.23 -11.16 -16.04
C GLN A 156 20.00 -12.08 -15.91
N MET A 157 19.16 -12.15 -16.95
CA MET A 157 18.03 -13.09 -16.95
C MET A 157 18.48 -14.55 -16.84
N LYS A 158 19.54 -14.93 -17.55
CA LYS A 158 20.11 -16.28 -17.47
C LYS A 158 20.68 -16.59 -16.08
N ALA A 159 21.28 -15.59 -15.42
CA ALA A 159 21.80 -15.72 -14.06
C ALA A 159 20.71 -15.92 -13.00
N LEU A 160 19.45 -15.56 -13.28
CA LEU A 160 18.33 -15.80 -12.35
C LEU A 160 17.85 -17.26 -12.34
N VAL A 161 18.04 -18.01 -13.42
CA VAL A 161 17.54 -19.40 -13.55
C VAL A 161 18.05 -20.32 -12.43
N PRO A 162 19.36 -20.32 -12.08
CA PRO A 162 19.90 -21.12 -10.96
C PRO A 162 19.38 -20.71 -9.57
N ILE A 163 18.81 -19.52 -9.41
CA ILE A 163 18.16 -19.07 -8.17
C ILE A 163 16.70 -19.50 -8.16
N PHE A 164 15.99 -19.25 -9.26
CA PHE A 164 14.57 -19.52 -9.38
C PHE A 164 14.25 -21.01 -9.23
N LEU A 165 15.01 -21.89 -9.88
CA LEU A 165 14.70 -23.32 -9.89
C LEU A 165 14.74 -23.96 -8.48
N PRO A 166 15.78 -23.74 -7.65
CA PRO A 166 15.79 -24.20 -6.26
C PRO A 166 14.67 -23.59 -5.41
N LEU A 167 14.40 -22.28 -5.52
CA LEU A 167 13.35 -21.63 -4.75
C LEU A 167 11.95 -22.13 -5.12
N PHE A 168 11.73 -22.41 -6.41
CA PHE A 168 10.47 -22.96 -6.89
C PHE A 168 10.26 -24.38 -6.39
N ALA A 169 11.26 -25.25 -6.55
CA ALA A 169 11.22 -26.62 -6.05
C ALA A 169 11.03 -26.66 -4.52
N GLY A 170 11.76 -25.82 -3.78
CA GLY A 170 11.63 -25.68 -2.33
C GLY A 170 10.25 -25.18 -1.90
N SER A 171 9.65 -24.26 -2.65
CA SER A 171 8.30 -23.75 -2.36
C SER A 171 7.22 -24.80 -2.63
N LEU A 172 7.37 -25.61 -3.68
CA LEU A 172 6.47 -26.73 -3.96
C LEU A 172 6.52 -27.79 -2.85
N ALA A 173 7.73 -28.20 -2.45
CA ALA A 173 7.92 -29.16 -1.37
C ALA A 173 7.34 -28.67 -0.04
N ARG A 174 7.54 -27.39 0.31
CA ARG A 174 6.93 -26.79 1.51
C ARG A 174 5.41 -26.74 1.43
N GLY A 175 4.85 -26.49 0.25
CA GLY A 175 3.40 -26.51 0.04
C GLY A 175 2.80 -27.89 0.31
N GLU A 176 3.46 -28.94 -0.18
CA GLU A 176 3.08 -30.34 0.05
C GLU A 176 3.23 -30.75 1.52
N GLU A 177 4.34 -30.38 2.15
CA GLU A 177 4.55 -30.61 3.59
C GLU A 177 3.48 -29.91 4.44
N LEU A 178 3.18 -28.64 4.12
CA LEU A 178 2.14 -27.88 4.82
C LEU A 178 0.77 -28.53 4.64
N ALA A 179 0.41 -28.97 3.43
CA ALA A 179 -0.83 -29.67 3.17
C ALA A 179 -0.95 -30.96 3.99
N ASN A 180 0.09 -31.79 3.99
CA ASN A 180 0.14 -33.01 4.80
C ASN A 180 -0.01 -32.72 6.31
N VAL A 181 0.68 -31.68 6.82
CA VAL A 181 0.56 -31.26 8.22
C VAL A 181 -0.86 -30.77 8.54
N MET A 182 -1.49 -30.08 7.61
CA MET A 182 -2.87 -29.62 7.76
C MET A 182 -3.87 -30.79 7.79
N ASP A 183 -3.68 -31.79 6.94
CA ASP A 183 -4.53 -33.00 6.91
C ASP A 183 -4.39 -33.81 8.21
N VAL A 184 -3.16 -34.01 8.71
CA VAL A 184 -2.90 -34.69 10.00
C VAL A 184 -3.52 -33.94 11.17
N ARG A 185 -3.55 -32.59 11.11
CA ARG A 185 -4.23 -31.75 12.11
C ARG A 185 -5.76 -31.74 11.96
N GLY A 186 -6.31 -32.45 10.97
CA GLY A 186 -7.74 -32.52 10.72
C GLY A 186 -8.32 -31.22 10.14
N TYR A 187 -7.53 -30.42 9.44
CA TYR A 187 -7.99 -29.19 8.81
C TYR A 187 -9.00 -29.52 7.71
N ARG A 188 -10.26 -29.08 7.87
CA ARG A 188 -11.32 -29.20 6.85
C ARG A 188 -11.87 -27.84 6.47
N SER A 189 -11.84 -27.48 5.19
CA SER A 189 -12.24 -26.15 4.72
C SER A 189 -13.76 -25.93 4.79
N GLU A 190 -14.53 -26.99 4.56
CA GLU A 190 -16.00 -26.96 4.42
C GLU A 190 -16.75 -26.71 5.74
N LEU A 191 -16.09 -26.90 6.88
CA LEU A 191 -16.72 -26.80 8.19
C LEU A 191 -16.60 -25.37 8.75
N PRO A 192 -17.61 -24.88 9.49
CA PRO A 192 -17.53 -23.60 10.18
C PRO A 192 -16.42 -23.63 11.25
N ARG A 193 -15.69 -22.52 11.39
CA ARG A 193 -14.48 -22.45 12.21
C ARG A 193 -14.55 -21.41 13.29
N SER A 194 -13.80 -21.66 14.36
CA SER A 194 -13.50 -20.67 15.37
C SER A 194 -12.20 -19.93 15.02
N SER A 195 -12.19 -18.60 15.18
CA SER A 195 -10.96 -17.82 15.10
C SER A 195 -10.34 -17.64 16.50
N PHE A 196 -9.06 -17.98 16.60
CA PHE A 196 -8.24 -17.74 17.80
C PHE A 196 -7.91 -16.24 17.95
N ARG A 197 -7.57 -15.58 16.84
CA ARG A 197 -7.28 -14.14 16.80
C ARG A 197 -8.52 -13.38 16.36
N ARG A 198 -9.19 -12.74 17.32
CA ARG A 198 -10.40 -11.94 17.05
C ARG A 198 -10.05 -10.47 17.13
N LEU A 199 -10.43 -9.70 16.11
CA LEU A 199 -10.45 -8.24 16.22
C LEU A 199 -11.45 -7.88 17.32
N LYS A 200 -10.97 -7.19 18.35
CA LYS A 200 -11.82 -6.65 19.41
C LYS A 200 -12.10 -5.21 19.06
N TRP A 201 -13.38 -4.90 18.89
CA TRP A 201 -13.83 -3.54 18.70
C TRP A 201 -13.65 -2.76 20.00
N THR A 202 -13.03 -1.59 19.90
CA THR A 202 -12.78 -0.69 21.01
C THR A 202 -13.57 0.61 20.83
N PHE A 203 -13.71 1.37 21.92
CA PHE A 203 -14.37 2.69 21.84
C PHE A 203 -13.65 3.64 20.88
N GLY A 204 -12.32 3.50 20.77
CA GLY A 204 -11.51 4.25 19.79
C GLY A 204 -11.91 3.98 18.35
N ASP A 205 -12.31 2.75 18.02
CA ASP A 205 -12.75 2.38 16.66
C ASP A 205 -14.07 3.07 16.30
N THR A 206 -15.01 3.13 17.26
CA THR A 206 -16.27 3.85 17.08
C THR A 206 -16.03 5.35 16.88
N CYS A 207 -15.17 5.96 17.70
CA CYS A 207 -14.80 7.38 17.54
C CYS A 207 -14.14 7.64 16.19
N CYS A 208 -13.21 6.78 15.77
CA CYS A 208 -12.52 6.90 14.48
C CYS A 208 -13.52 6.83 13.31
N LEU A 209 -14.46 5.88 13.35
CA LEU A 209 -15.49 5.74 12.31
C LEU A 209 -16.46 6.92 12.27
N LEU A 210 -16.86 7.46 13.43
CA LEU A 210 -17.70 8.65 13.48
C LEU A 210 -16.97 9.86 12.87
N ILE A 211 -15.69 10.06 13.23
CA ILE A 211 -14.86 11.13 12.65
C ILE A 211 -14.72 10.96 11.13
N MET A 212 -14.47 9.74 10.65
CA MET A 212 -14.39 9.44 9.22
C MET A 212 -15.72 9.69 8.49
N CYS A 213 -16.84 9.30 9.08
CA CYS A 213 -18.16 9.51 8.50
C CYS A 213 -18.49 11.01 8.42
N LEU A 214 -18.23 11.76 9.50
CA LEU A 214 -18.37 13.21 9.53
C LEU A 214 -17.49 13.90 8.49
N LEU A 215 -16.25 13.44 8.33
CA LEU A 215 -15.33 13.97 7.31
C LEU A 215 -15.86 13.74 5.90
N ILE A 216 -16.38 12.54 5.59
CA ILE A 216 -16.96 12.22 4.28
C ILE A 216 -18.19 13.10 4.01
N VAL A 217 -19.11 13.23 4.97
CA VAL A 217 -20.31 14.06 4.83
C VAL A 217 -19.95 15.54 4.64
N ALA A 218 -18.98 16.05 5.42
CA ALA A 218 -18.50 17.42 5.27
C ALA A 218 -17.90 17.64 3.88
N LEU A 219 -17.04 16.74 3.41
CA LEU A 219 -16.45 16.83 2.06
C LEU A 219 -17.50 16.75 0.95
N ALA A 220 -18.50 15.88 1.09
CA ALA A 220 -19.60 15.78 0.13
C ALA A 220 -20.44 17.06 0.10
N ALA A 221 -20.75 17.65 1.26
CA ALA A 221 -21.46 18.92 1.35
C ALA A 221 -20.67 20.08 0.71
N PHE A 222 -19.36 20.15 0.94
CA PHE A 222 -18.50 21.16 0.29
C PHE A 222 -18.36 20.95 -1.22
N ASN A 223 -18.46 19.71 -1.71
CA ASN A 223 -18.43 19.41 -3.14
C ASN A 223 -19.77 19.75 -3.82
N LEU A 224 -20.90 19.52 -3.12
CA LEU A 224 -22.23 19.89 -3.63
C LEU A 224 -22.49 21.41 -3.64
N ASN A 225 -21.81 22.16 -2.77
CA ASN A 225 -21.94 23.62 -2.65
C ASN A 225 -20.92 24.43 -3.49
N GLY A 226 -20.03 23.77 -4.24
CA GLY A 226 -18.98 24.41 -5.05
C GLY A 226 -19.14 24.12 -6.53
#